data_AF-A0A2G8RGJ7-F1
#
_entry.id   AF-A0A2G8RGJ7-F1
#
_cell.length_a   1.000
_cell.length_b   1.000
_cell.length_c   1.000
_cell.angle_alpha   90.00
_cell.angle_beta   90.00
_cell.angle_gamma   90.00
#
_symmetry.space_group_name_H-M   'P 1'
#
loop_
_entity.id
_entity.type
_entity.pdbx_description
1 polymer ?
#
loop_
_entity_poly.entity_id
_entity_poly.type
_entity_poly.pdbx_seq_one_letter_code
_entity_poly.pdbx_strand_id
1 'polypeptide(L)'
;MTGISITVEIDNAELRAKLENMIARMEKPIGFYKNVGEQLLNSTRDNFESESSPEGVPWAQLKPATIRARERRKQTPIKILQATRNTGLMASINKRTMEVADDQVRIGSPKEYAAIHQLGGTIKKAARTATIYQSYDKKTDTFDPTFRKKSRSNFASDVTIPAHEITIPARPFLGVSKEDEVIIIEIADAWLNDT
;
A
#
# COMPACT_ATOMS: atom_id res chain seq x y z
N MET A 1 -10.09 52.48 -28.68
CA MET A 1 -10.43 51.07 -28.40
C MET A 1 -11.93 50.99 -28.22
N THR A 2 -12.64 50.39 -29.16
CA THR A 2 -14.09 50.18 -29.08
C THR A 2 -14.35 48.75 -28.63
N GLY A 3 -14.95 48.58 -27.46
CA GLY A 3 -15.38 47.28 -26.93
C GLY A 3 -16.74 47.45 -26.24
N ILE A 4 -17.62 46.46 -26.44
CA ILE A 4 -18.89 46.34 -25.71
C ILE A 4 -18.62 45.59 -24.41
N SER A 5 -19.07 46.14 -23.28
CA SER A 5 -19.13 45.45 -22.00
C SER A 5 -20.60 45.28 -21.60
N ILE A 6 -20.99 44.08 -21.19
CA ILE A 6 -22.30 43.82 -20.59
C ILE A 6 -22.05 43.50 -19.12
N THR A 7 -22.70 44.25 -18.23
CA THR A 7 -22.76 43.95 -16.80
C THR A 7 -23.99 43.08 -16.57
N VAL A 8 -23.79 41.85 -16.07
CA VAL A 8 -24.87 40.92 -15.75
C VAL A 8 -25.09 40.97 -14.25
N GLU A 9 -26.26 41.44 -13.83
CA GLU A 9 -26.68 41.45 -12.42
C GLU A 9 -27.72 40.34 -12.18
N ILE A 10 -27.45 39.48 -11.21
CA ILE A 10 -28.38 38.40 -10.83
C ILE A 10 -29.39 38.94 -9.83
N ASP A 11 -30.60 39.29 -10.25
CA ASP A 11 -31.59 39.93 -9.36
C ASP A 11 -32.25 38.97 -8.34
N ASN A 12 -32.00 37.67 -8.48
CA ASN A 12 -32.53 36.66 -7.55
C ASN A 12 -31.63 36.52 -6.32
N ALA A 13 -32.12 36.97 -5.16
CA ALA A 13 -31.41 36.90 -3.87
C ALA A 13 -31.05 35.46 -3.45
N GLU A 14 -31.90 34.47 -3.73
CA GLU A 14 -31.62 33.07 -3.42
C GLU A 14 -30.48 32.53 -4.29
N LEU A 15 -30.44 32.91 -5.57
CA LEU A 15 -29.38 32.50 -6.49
C LEU A 15 -28.03 33.13 -6.10
N ARG A 16 -28.02 34.41 -5.70
CA ARG A 16 -26.81 35.08 -5.18
C ARG A 16 -26.29 34.37 -3.92
N ALA A 17 -27.16 34.11 -2.95
CA ALA A 17 -26.77 33.42 -1.71
C ALA A 17 -26.20 32.01 -1.99
N LYS A 18 -26.78 31.27 -2.94
CA LYS A 18 -26.26 29.95 -3.35
C LYS A 18 -24.88 30.05 -3.99
N LEU A 19 -24.66 31.01 -4.89
CA LEU A 19 -23.36 31.23 -5.54
C LEU A 19 -22.29 31.69 -4.54
N GLU A 20 -22.62 32.58 -3.61
CA GLU A 20 -21.72 33.01 -2.54
C GLU A 20 -21.29 31.83 -1.66
N ASN A 21 -22.22 30.96 -1.29
CA ASN A 21 -21.91 29.75 -0.54
C ASN A 21 -20.99 28.80 -1.31
N MET A 22 -21.21 28.63 -2.62
CA MET A 22 -20.34 27.81 -3.47
C MET A 22 -18.92 28.39 -3.55
N ILE A 23 -18.78 29.69 -3.76
CA ILE A 23 -17.47 30.37 -3.81
C ILE A 23 -16.76 30.24 -2.47
N ALA A 24 -17.45 30.51 -1.35
CA ALA A 24 -16.88 30.40 -0.01
C ALA A 24 -16.39 28.98 0.32
N ARG A 25 -17.08 27.95 -0.20
CA ARG A 25 -16.62 26.56 -0.10
C ARG A 25 -15.36 26.35 -0.93
N MET A 26 -15.36 26.79 -2.19
CA MET A 26 -14.18 26.66 -3.07
C MET A 26 -12.94 27.39 -2.52
N GLU A 27 -13.11 28.45 -1.73
CA GLU A 27 -12.00 29.11 -1.02
C GLU A 27 -11.42 28.25 0.11
N LYS A 28 -12.20 27.30 0.67
CA LYS A 28 -11.79 26.38 1.73
C LYS A 28 -12.17 24.92 1.37
N PRO A 29 -11.52 24.32 0.37
CA PRO A 29 -11.88 23.00 -0.14
C PRO A 29 -11.42 21.84 0.75
N ILE A 30 -10.97 22.11 1.98
CA ILE A 30 -10.52 21.09 2.94
C ILE A 30 -11.58 20.01 3.19
N GLY A 31 -12.87 20.37 3.15
CA GLY A 31 -13.99 19.43 3.25
C GLY A 31 -14.06 18.46 2.06
N PHE A 32 -13.83 18.97 0.85
CA PHE A 32 -13.76 18.15 -0.36
C PHE A 32 -12.58 17.16 -0.29
N TYR A 33 -11.37 17.65 0.02
CA TYR A 33 -10.19 16.78 0.09
C TYR A 33 -10.30 15.72 1.19
N LYS A 34 -10.98 16.02 2.30
CA LYS A 34 -11.31 15.01 3.32
C LYS A 34 -12.19 13.90 2.74
N ASN A 35 -13.25 14.23 2.02
CA ASN A 35 -14.15 13.25 1.42
C ASN A 35 -13.44 12.40 0.35
N VAL A 36 -12.64 13.03 -0.51
CA VAL A 36 -11.77 12.34 -1.49
C VAL A 36 -10.81 11.40 -0.76
N GLY A 37 -10.18 11.86 0.32
CA GLY A 37 -9.29 11.05 1.12
C GLY A 37 -9.95 9.81 1.71
N GLU A 38 -11.17 9.96 2.22
CA GLU A 38 -11.97 8.84 2.72
C GLU A 38 -12.34 7.84 1.62
N GLN A 39 -12.69 8.32 0.42
CA GLN A 39 -12.96 7.48 -0.74
C GLN A 39 -11.72 6.68 -1.15
N LEU A 40 -10.57 7.33 -1.31
CA LEU A 40 -9.33 6.67 -1.70
C LEU A 40 -8.84 5.66 -0.65
N LEU A 41 -9.11 5.92 0.64
CA LEU A 41 -8.87 4.93 1.70
C LEU A 41 -9.75 3.69 1.54
N ASN A 42 -11.01 3.85 1.13
CA ASN A 42 -11.92 2.73 0.86
C ASN A 42 -11.48 1.95 -0.38
N SER A 43 -11.23 2.62 -1.50
CA SER A 43 -10.70 2.01 -2.72
C SER A 43 -9.40 1.24 -2.47
N THR A 44 -8.48 1.82 -1.67
CA THR A 44 -7.27 1.10 -1.27
C THR A 44 -7.58 -0.18 -0.51
N ARG A 45 -8.59 -0.19 0.39
CA ARG A 45 -9.00 -1.40 1.12
C ARG A 45 -9.58 -2.43 0.17
N ASP A 46 -10.39 -2.02 -0.80
CA ASP A 46 -10.97 -2.89 -1.81
C ASP A 46 -9.89 -3.55 -2.67
N ASN A 47 -8.84 -2.80 -3.03
CA ASN A 47 -7.65 -3.33 -3.72
C ASN A 47 -6.95 -4.42 -2.89
N PHE A 48 -6.82 -4.24 -1.57
CA PHE A 48 -6.30 -5.29 -0.69
C PHE A 48 -7.24 -6.50 -0.62
N GLU A 49 -8.54 -6.30 -0.45
CA GLU A 49 -9.49 -7.40 -0.29
C GLU A 49 -9.59 -8.28 -1.54
N SER A 50 -9.60 -7.63 -2.72
CA SER A 50 -9.57 -8.24 -4.05
C SER A 50 -8.20 -8.73 -4.49
N GLU A 51 -7.14 -8.36 -3.77
CA GLU A 51 -5.74 -8.63 -4.13
C GLU A 51 -5.37 -8.14 -5.53
N SER A 52 -5.83 -6.94 -5.88
CA SER A 52 -5.66 -6.35 -7.20
C SER A 52 -5.13 -4.92 -7.13
N SER A 53 -4.60 -4.44 -8.25
CA SER A 53 -4.21 -3.04 -8.42
C SER A 53 -5.41 -2.11 -8.49
N PRO A 54 -5.24 -0.79 -8.34
CA PRO A 54 -6.28 0.20 -8.64
C PRO A 54 -6.89 0.03 -10.05
N GLU A 55 -6.13 -0.45 -11.03
CA GLU A 55 -6.61 -0.74 -12.38
C GLU A 55 -7.33 -2.11 -12.52
N GLY A 56 -7.61 -2.79 -11.40
CA GLY A 56 -8.23 -4.12 -11.36
C GLY A 56 -7.33 -5.30 -11.74
N VAL A 57 -6.03 -5.08 -12.01
CA VAL A 57 -5.08 -6.15 -12.36
C VAL A 57 -4.74 -6.99 -11.11
N PRO A 58 -4.99 -8.31 -11.09
CA PRO A 58 -4.65 -9.15 -9.95
C PRO A 58 -3.15 -9.16 -9.64
N TRP A 59 -2.80 -9.14 -8.36
CA TRP A 59 -1.40 -9.20 -7.94
C TRP A 59 -0.74 -10.53 -8.27
N ALA A 60 0.59 -10.47 -8.44
CA ALA A 60 1.40 -11.67 -8.58
C ALA A 60 1.24 -12.60 -7.37
N GLN A 61 0.80 -13.83 -7.63
CA GLN A 61 0.53 -14.86 -6.64
C GLN A 61 1.75 -15.18 -5.78
N LEU A 62 1.49 -15.72 -4.58
CA LEU A 62 2.54 -16.19 -3.69
C LEU A 62 3.21 -17.45 -4.26
N LYS A 63 4.51 -17.58 -4.02
CA LYS A 63 5.24 -18.81 -4.37
C LYS A 63 4.62 -20.02 -3.66
N PRO A 64 4.54 -21.21 -4.31
CA PRO A 64 3.99 -22.42 -3.69
C PRO A 64 4.65 -22.78 -2.36
N ALA A 65 5.96 -22.54 -2.22
CA ALA A 65 6.68 -22.75 -0.97
C ALA A 65 6.18 -21.85 0.17
N THR A 66 5.85 -20.58 -0.12
CA THR A 66 5.29 -19.64 0.85
C THR A 66 3.89 -20.05 1.29
N ILE A 67 3.06 -20.52 0.35
CA ILE A 67 1.71 -21.03 0.62
C ILE A 67 1.81 -22.22 1.58
N ARG A 68 2.59 -23.26 1.23
CA ARG A 68 2.82 -24.44 2.08
C ARG A 68 3.35 -24.09 3.46
N ALA A 69 4.25 -23.10 3.55
CA ALA A 69 4.80 -22.65 4.83
C ALA A 69 3.73 -21.99 5.72
N ARG A 70 2.81 -21.21 5.13
CA ARG A 70 1.69 -20.57 5.86
C ARG A 70 0.65 -21.59 6.29
N GLU A 71 0.33 -22.56 5.43
CA GLU A 71 -0.58 -23.68 5.75
C GLU A 71 -0.06 -24.48 6.95
N ARG A 72 1.23 -24.84 6.94
CA ARG A 72 1.87 -25.53 8.07
C ARG A 72 1.80 -24.73 9.37
N ARG A 73 1.82 -23.40 9.28
CA ARG A 73 1.68 -22.48 10.42
C ARG A 73 0.24 -22.16 10.79
N LYS A 74 -0.75 -22.80 10.14
CA LYS A 74 -2.19 -22.54 10.31
C LYS A 74 -2.57 -21.07 10.12
N GLN A 75 -1.88 -20.38 9.20
CA GLN A 75 -2.13 -18.98 8.85
C GLN A 75 -3.12 -18.90 7.67
N THR A 76 -4.37 -19.28 7.93
CA THR A 76 -5.48 -19.22 6.98
C THR A 76 -6.50 -18.17 7.42
N PRO A 77 -7.14 -17.42 6.50
CA PRO A 77 -6.95 -17.44 5.05
C PRO A 77 -5.60 -16.86 4.60
N ILE A 78 -5.06 -17.40 3.50
CA ILE A 78 -3.78 -16.95 2.93
C ILE A 78 -4.05 -15.71 2.10
N LYS A 79 -3.93 -14.54 2.73
CA LYS A 79 -4.07 -13.25 2.05
C LYS A 79 -2.71 -12.60 1.75
N ILE A 80 -2.59 -11.99 0.58
CA ILE A 80 -1.41 -11.25 0.13
C ILE A 80 -1.36 -9.92 0.87
N LEU A 81 -0.18 -9.60 1.44
CA LEU A 81 0.08 -8.38 2.24
C LEU A 81 -0.83 -8.13 3.46
N GLN A 82 -1.66 -9.11 3.82
CA GLN A 82 -2.63 -9.03 4.93
C GLN A 82 -2.48 -10.20 5.92
N ALA A 83 -1.29 -10.79 6.01
CA ALA A 83 -1.03 -11.90 6.94
C ALA A 83 -1.25 -11.51 8.42
N THR A 84 -1.23 -10.21 8.73
CA THR A 84 -1.48 -9.68 10.08
C THR A 84 -2.66 -8.73 10.05
N ARG A 85 -3.78 -9.11 10.70
CA ARG A 85 -5.05 -8.38 10.63
C ARG A 85 -4.96 -6.92 11.10
N ASN A 86 -4.21 -6.64 12.17
CA ASN A 86 -4.30 -5.34 12.86
C ASN A 86 -3.05 -4.47 12.76
N THR A 87 -1.92 -5.02 12.30
CA THR A 87 -0.63 -4.29 12.25
C THR A 87 0.07 -4.39 10.89
N GLY A 88 -0.57 -5.07 9.93
CA GLY A 88 -0.10 -5.22 8.57
C GLY A 88 -0.17 -3.94 7.75
N LEU A 89 0.23 -4.04 6.49
CA LEU A 89 0.29 -2.92 5.57
C LEU A 89 -1.07 -2.26 5.35
N MET A 90 -2.11 -3.05 5.07
CA MET A 90 -3.48 -2.57 4.92
C MET A 90 -3.95 -1.76 6.13
N ALA A 91 -3.78 -2.30 7.35
CA ALA A 91 -4.20 -1.61 8.58
C ALA A 91 -3.44 -0.30 8.85
N SER A 92 -2.23 -0.15 8.28
CA SER A 92 -1.43 1.06 8.43
C SER A 92 -1.85 2.22 7.51
N ILE A 93 -2.70 1.95 6.52
CA ILE A 93 -3.23 2.97 5.61
C ILE A 93 -4.65 3.29 6.10
N ASN A 94 -4.78 4.39 6.84
CA ASN A 94 -6.03 4.75 7.49
C ASN A 94 -6.15 6.27 7.68
N LYS A 95 -7.28 6.73 8.22
CA LYS A 95 -7.56 8.16 8.44
C LYS A 95 -6.50 8.89 9.28
N ARG A 96 -5.71 8.19 10.12
CA ARG A 96 -4.64 8.80 10.93
C ARG A 96 -3.35 9.04 10.14
N THR A 97 -3.13 8.28 9.07
CA THR A 97 -1.97 8.46 8.17
C THR A 97 -2.32 9.25 6.93
N MET A 98 -3.59 9.66 6.81
CA MET A 98 -4.07 10.61 5.82
C MET A 98 -3.78 12.03 6.30
N GLU A 99 -3.13 12.82 5.46
CA GLU A 99 -2.91 14.24 5.69
C GLU A 99 -3.76 15.04 4.72
N VAL A 100 -4.59 15.93 5.23
CA VAL A 100 -5.42 16.83 4.43
C VAL A 100 -4.86 18.24 4.61
N ALA A 101 -4.54 18.90 3.50
CA ALA A 101 -4.17 20.30 3.46
C ALA A 101 -5.21 21.08 2.62
N ASP A 102 -5.00 22.39 2.49
CA ASP A 102 -5.95 23.27 1.81
C ASP A 102 -6.04 23.02 0.31
N ASP A 103 -5.08 22.32 -0.30
CA ASP A 103 -4.98 22.10 -1.75
C ASP A 103 -4.78 20.63 -2.15
N GLN A 104 -4.70 19.72 -1.18
CA GLN A 104 -4.37 18.32 -1.44
C GLN A 104 -4.76 17.38 -0.31
N VAL A 105 -4.83 16.10 -0.66
CA VAL A 105 -4.86 15.00 0.28
C VAL A 105 -3.70 14.05 0.01
N ARG A 106 -2.96 13.69 1.05
CA ARG A 106 -1.89 12.68 1.00
C ARG A 106 -2.32 11.43 1.74
N ILE A 107 -2.14 10.28 1.09
CA ILE A 107 -2.42 8.96 1.65
C ILE A 107 -1.17 8.10 1.49
N GLY A 108 -0.85 7.33 2.53
CA GLY A 108 0.29 6.44 2.49
C GLY A 108 0.36 5.50 3.68
N SER A 109 1.45 4.74 3.72
CA SER A 109 1.80 3.87 4.81
C SER A 109 3.16 4.27 5.41
N PRO A 110 3.28 4.27 6.75
CA PRO A 110 4.57 4.48 7.42
C PRO A 110 5.47 3.22 7.41
N LYS A 111 5.04 2.10 6.81
CA LYS A 111 5.81 0.85 6.80
C LYS A 111 6.94 0.92 5.76
N GLU A 112 8.16 0.64 6.17
CA GLU A 112 9.35 0.64 5.28
C GLU A 112 9.18 -0.22 4.02
N TYR A 113 8.51 -1.37 4.16
CA TYR A 113 8.29 -2.32 3.07
C TYR A 113 7.10 -1.94 2.17
N ALA A 114 6.37 -0.85 2.45
CA ALA A 114 5.25 -0.39 1.63
C ALA A 114 5.72 -0.01 0.22
N ALA A 115 6.80 0.77 0.12
CA ALA A 115 7.31 1.29 -1.14
C ALA A 115 7.73 0.16 -2.10
N ILE A 116 8.46 -0.84 -1.59
CA ILE A 116 8.92 -1.97 -2.43
C ILE A 116 7.75 -2.86 -2.90
N HIS A 117 6.63 -2.88 -2.18
CA HIS A 117 5.43 -3.56 -2.66
C HIS A 117 4.62 -2.70 -3.62
N GLN A 118 4.53 -1.39 -3.41
CA GLN A 118 3.85 -0.49 -4.33
C GLN A 118 4.54 -0.45 -5.71
N LEU A 119 5.86 -0.27 -5.73
CA LEU A 119 6.63 -0.03 -6.95
C LEU A 119 7.30 -1.30 -7.51
N GLY A 120 7.43 -2.35 -6.69
CA GLY A 120 8.30 -3.46 -6.98
C GLY A 120 9.78 -3.09 -6.85
N GLY A 121 10.65 -4.07 -6.99
CA GLY A 121 12.08 -3.80 -7.07
C GLY A 121 12.96 -4.99 -6.74
N THR A 122 14.27 -4.78 -6.83
CA THR A 122 15.27 -5.82 -6.63
C THR A 122 16.16 -5.47 -5.45
N ILE A 123 16.24 -6.38 -4.47
CA ILE A 123 17.14 -6.24 -3.33
C ILE A 123 18.45 -6.98 -3.67
N LYS A 124 19.55 -6.24 -3.70
CA LYS A 124 20.89 -6.82 -3.87
C LYS A 124 21.43 -7.26 -2.51
N LYS A 125 21.84 -8.52 -2.41
CA LYS A 125 22.54 -9.08 -1.25
C LYS A 125 23.99 -9.27 -1.61
N ALA A 126 24.88 -8.57 -0.92
CA ALA A 126 26.32 -8.74 -1.08
C ALA A 126 26.77 -10.13 -0.61
N ALA A 127 27.88 -10.61 -1.15
CA ALA A 127 28.49 -11.86 -0.71
C ALA A 127 28.86 -11.75 0.78
N ARG A 128 28.65 -12.83 1.52
CA ARG A 128 28.99 -12.87 2.95
C ARG A 128 29.37 -14.28 3.37
N THR A 129 30.23 -14.36 4.37
CA THR A 129 30.53 -15.62 5.04
C THR A 129 29.49 -15.85 6.14
N ALA A 130 28.97 -17.07 6.23
CA ALA A 130 28.07 -17.48 7.30
C ALA A 130 28.53 -18.81 7.89
N THR A 131 28.61 -18.85 9.22
CA THR A 131 28.89 -20.08 9.96
C THR A 131 27.64 -20.96 9.99
N ILE A 132 27.76 -22.16 9.45
CA ILE A 132 26.75 -23.21 9.51
C ILE A 132 27.13 -24.23 10.58
N TYR A 133 26.11 -24.82 11.19
CA TYR A 133 26.25 -25.77 12.29
C TYR A 133 25.74 -27.13 11.85
N GLN A 134 26.58 -28.15 11.98
CA GLN A 134 26.36 -29.51 11.49
C GLN A 134 26.84 -30.51 12.56
N SER A 135 26.76 -31.81 12.25
CA SER A 135 27.29 -32.84 13.13
C SER A 135 28.30 -33.74 12.44
N TYR A 136 29.36 -34.04 13.17
CA TYR A 136 30.40 -34.98 12.79
C TYR A 136 30.65 -35.94 13.94
N ASP A 137 30.52 -37.24 13.69
CA ASP A 137 30.81 -38.27 14.68
C ASP A 137 32.24 -38.78 14.50
N LYS A 138 33.11 -38.40 15.44
CA LYS A 138 34.53 -38.80 15.45
C LYS A 138 34.75 -40.31 15.63
N LYS A 139 33.78 -41.04 16.20
CA LYS A 139 33.94 -42.48 16.49
C LYS A 139 33.68 -43.34 15.27
N THR A 140 32.75 -42.90 14.42
CA THR A 140 32.30 -43.60 13.20
C THR A 140 32.80 -42.92 11.92
N ASP A 141 33.58 -41.84 12.07
CA ASP A 141 34.05 -40.98 10.97
C ASP A 141 32.93 -40.52 10.02
N THR A 142 31.73 -40.31 10.56
CA THR A 142 30.54 -40.00 9.75
C THR A 142 30.18 -38.53 9.86
N PHE A 143 30.06 -37.87 8.70
CA PHE A 143 29.62 -36.48 8.58
C PHE A 143 28.15 -36.40 8.17
N ASP A 144 27.34 -35.67 8.96
CA ASP A 144 25.94 -35.39 8.64
C ASP A 144 25.81 -33.93 8.14
N PRO A 145 25.48 -33.73 6.85
CA PRO A 145 25.40 -32.39 6.25
C PRO A 145 24.15 -31.60 6.68
N THR A 146 23.24 -32.20 7.45
CA THR A 146 22.00 -31.56 7.88
C THR A 146 22.25 -30.35 8.78
N PHE A 147 21.60 -29.22 8.47
CA PHE A 147 21.68 -28.03 9.30
C PHE A 147 21.07 -28.25 10.69
N ARG A 148 21.84 -27.93 11.74
CA ARG A 148 21.41 -28.04 13.14
C ARG A 148 21.49 -26.69 13.84
N LYS A 149 20.80 -26.57 14.98
CA LYS A 149 21.01 -25.43 15.90
C LYS A 149 22.38 -25.54 16.54
N LYS A 150 23.04 -24.40 16.83
CA LYS A 150 24.35 -24.34 17.51
C LYS A 150 24.43 -25.20 18.78
N SER A 151 23.39 -25.19 19.60
CA SER A 151 23.35 -25.98 20.85
C SER A 151 23.23 -27.49 20.65
N ARG A 152 22.98 -27.94 19.42
CA ARG A 152 22.77 -29.36 19.05
C ARG A 152 23.79 -29.83 18.00
N SER A 153 24.77 -28.99 17.67
CA SER A 153 25.87 -29.28 16.75
C SER A 153 27.16 -29.50 17.50
N ASN A 154 28.03 -30.34 16.96
CA ASN A 154 29.41 -30.51 17.43
C ASN A 154 30.44 -30.08 16.38
N PHE A 155 29.98 -29.61 15.22
CA PHE A 155 30.81 -29.15 14.11
C PHE A 155 30.27 -27.83 13.56
N ALA A 156 31.18 -26.91 13.22
CA ALA A 156 30.86 -25.63 12.61
C ALA A 156 31.75 -25.43 11.39
N SER A 157 31.17 -24.91 10.31
CA SER A 157 31.89 -24.61 9.07
C SER A 157 31.48 -23.25 8.54
N ASP A 158 32.44 -22.50 8.05
CA ASP A 158 32.17 -21.23 7.41
C ASP A 158 31.92 -21.46 5.91
N VAL A 159 30.75 -21.01 5.44
CA VAL A 159 30.37 -21.10 4.03
C VAL A 159 30.27 -19.71 3.44
N THR A 160 30.87 -19.53 2.26
CA THR A 160 30.72 -18.30 1.48
C THR A 160 29.40 -18.34 0.73
N ILE A 161 28.50 -17.41 1.05
CA ILE A 161 27.25 -17.21 0.32
C ILE A 161 27.53 -16.14 -0.75
N PRO A 162 27.42 -16.47 -2.05
CA PRO A 162 27.67 -15.50 -3.11
C PRO A 162 26.64 -14.38 -3.10
N ALA A 163 27.03 -13.25 -3.71
CA ALA A 163 26.11 -12.16 -3.95
C ALA A 163 24.96 -12.64 -4.82
N HIS A 164 23.74 -12.24 -4.49
CA HIS A 164 22.55 -12.60 -5.25
C HIS A 164 21.49 -11.52 -5.14
N GLU A 165 20.53 -11.57 -6.05
CA GLU A 165 19.44 -10.61 -6.14
C GLU A 165 18.11 -11.26 -5.77
N ILE A 166 17.26 -10.50 -5.10
CA ILE A 166 15.91 -10.91 -4.74
C ILE A 166 14.93 -9.95 -5.40
N THR A 167 14.26 -10.41 -6.44
CA THR A 167 13.20 -9.65 -7.12
C THR A 167 11.89 -9.76 -6.36
N ILE A 168 11.31 -8.61 -6.01
CA ILE A 168 9.98 -8.48 -5.42
C ILE A 168 9.04 -7.91 -6.49
N PRO A 169 7.97 -8.63 -6.86
CA PRO A 169 7.01 -8.11 -7.83
C PRO A 169 6.22 -6.95 -7.22
N ALA A 170 5.89 -5.98 -8.07
CA ALA A 170 4.98 -4.91 -7.71
C ALA A 170 3.58 -5.47 -7.41
N ARG A 171 2.96 -4.90 -6.39
CA ARG A 171 1.60 -5.12 -5.92
C ARG A 171 1.05 -3.74 -5.56
N PRO A 172 0.79 -2.90 -6.58
CA PRO A 172 0.29 -1.56 -6.35
C PRO A 172 -1.06 -1.65 -5.64
N PHE A 173 -1.21 -0.92 -4.54
CA PHE A 173 -2.45 -0.86 -3.75
C PHE A 173 -2.95 0.58 -3.61
N LEU A 174 -2.05 1.57 -3.71
CA LEU A 174 -2.38 2.98 -3.82
C LEU A 174 -2.50 3.39 -5.29
N GLY A 175 -3.51 4.19 -5.58
CA GLY A 175 -3.75 4.82 -6.87
C GLY A 175 -5.19 5.31 -6.95
N VAL A 176 -5.54 5.92 -8.08
CA VAL A 176 -6.90 6.36 -8.39
C VAL A 176 -7.35 5.49 -9.55
N SER A 177 -8.39 4.67 -9.35
CA SER A 177 -8.96 3.89 -10.44
C SER A 177 -9.85 4.74 -11.34
N LYS A 178 -10.29 4.17 -12.48
CA LYS A 178 -11.30 4.78 -13.34
C LYS A 178 -12.61 5.05 -12.60
N GLU A 179 -13.01 4.14 -11.71
CA GLU A 179 -14.19 4.29 -10.87
C GLU A 179 -14.00 5.38 -9.83
N ASP A 180 -12.80 5.48 -9.22
CA ASP A 180 -12.49 6.55 -8.29
C ASP A 180 -12.54 7.93 -8.96
N GLU A 181 -12.07 8.08 -10.20
CA GLU A 181 -12.18 9.33 -10.95
C GLU A 181 -13.64 9.81 -11.04
N VAL A 182 -14.57 8.90 -11.33
CA VAL A 182 -16.00 9.21 -11.39
C VAL A 182 -16.55 9.58 -10.01
N ILE A 183 -16.22 8.80 -8.98
CA ILE A 183 -16.69 9.04 -7.61
C ILE A 183 -16.14 10.35 -7.07
N ILE A 184 -14.91 10.74 -7.42
CA ILE A 184 -14.33 12.02 -7.01
C ILE A 184 -15.12 13.20 -7.59
N ILE A 185 -15.59 13.10 -8.84
CA ILE A 185 -16.45 14.10 -9.46
C ILE A 185 -17.80 14.16 -8.74
N GLU A 186 -18.40 13.00 -8.45
CA GLU A 186 -19.64 12.92 -7.67
C GLU A 186 -19.49 13.53 -6.27
N ILE A 187 -18.36 13.30 -5.61
CA ILE A 187 -18.01 13.91 -4.32
C ILE A 187 -17.89 15.44 -4.46
N ALA A 188 -17.29 15.93 -5.54
CA ALA A 188 -17.18 17.37 -5.80
C ALA A 188 -18.57 18.00 -5.99
N ASP A 189 -19.41 17.39 -6.82
CA ASP A 189 -20.78 17.85 -7.08
C ASP A 189 -21.63 17.81 -5.82
N ALA A 190 -21.56 16.73 -5.04
CA ALA A 190 -22.26 16.61 -3.78
C ALA A 190 -21.79 17.69 -2.80
N TRP A 191 -20.47 17.89 -2.66
CA TRP A 191 -19.92 18.87 -1.73
C TRP A 191 -20.24 20.33 -2.10
N LEU A 192 -20.32 20.64 -3.39
CA LEU A 192 -20.73 21.98 -3.87
C LEU A 192 -22.24 22.22 -3.69
N ASN A 193 -23.06 21.17 -3.75
CA ASN A 193 -24.52 21.26 -3.67
C ASN A 193 -25.11 20.99 -2.29
N ASP A 194 -24.33 20.47 -1.35
CA ASP A 194 -24.76 20.20 0.03
C ASP A 194 -25.15 21.52 0.69
N THR A 195 -26.43 21.81 0.92
CA THR A 195 -26.89 23.10 1.47
C THR A 195 -26.75 23.18 2.98
#